data_AF-A0A2K1J4A2-F1
#
_entry.id   AF-A0A2K1J4A2-F1
#
_cell.length_a   1.000
_cell.length_b   1.000
_cell.length_c   1.000
_cell.angle_alpha   90.00
_cell.angle_beta   90.00
_cell.angle_gamma   90.00
#
_symmetry.space_group_name_H-M   'P 1'
#
loop_
_entity.id
_entity.type
_entity.pdbx_description
1 polymer ?
#
loop_
_entity_poly.entity_id
_entity_poly.type
_entity_poly.pdbx_seq_one_letter_code
_entity_poly.pdbx_strand_id
1 'polypeptide(L)'
;AKLLGRRWEQLILDVWDEYFFFKQVEEYNHSNVNSLEKYDDGAELSDYECKGNSFKAPLDDDNLRKLSYLHRYISHLYDQGLESLLSPEQAKEWSDLYEATDAFTDGWLSAGRHKLEELQRMNQLALQDEPQETLSGDGSGRCDDTVPANQYNFLVTSGTLIPSIVKCLLYKLNPFFNPSNIFSSRAVGKLQCCRWIRDRFQSSDNFPKFCAKGDGPDESNAARVLAWPFVKISTDPDAPYQLPILSQRTVEEVLRATYWDSGTSQQRRHLPN
;
A
#
# COMPACT_ATOMS: atom_id res chain seq x y z
N ALA A 1 23.18 -12.02 1.26
CA ALA A 1 22.03 -12.52 0.47
C ALA A 1 21.38 -13.79 1.04
N LYS A 2 21.81 -15.02 0.67
CA LYS A 2 21.06 -16.27 0.97
C LYS A 2 20.79 -16.55 2.45
N LEU A 3 21.70 -16.19 3.35
CA LEU A 3 21.50 -16.38 4.80
C LEU A 3 20.44 -15.42 5.35
N LEU A 4 20.49 -14.13 4.98
CA LEU A 4 19.50 -13.13 5.37
C LEU A 4 18.12 -13.52 4.84
N GLY A 5 18.02 -13.97 3.58
CA GLY A 5 16.76 -14.42 2.99
C GLY A 5 16.12 -15.58 3.76
N ARG A 6 16.91 -16.59 4.16
CA ARG A 6 16.40 -17.72 4.97
C ARG A 6 15.95 -17.30 6.36
N ARG A 7 16.65 -16.34 6.99
CA ARG A 7 16.24 -15.79 8.28
C ARG A 7 14.91 -15.03 8.17
N TRP A 8 14.76 -14.21 7.13
CA TRP A 8 13.49 -13.53 6.85
C TRP A 8 12.35 -14.52 6.61
N GLU A 9 12.59 -15.55 5.80
CA GLU A 9 11.59 -16.58 5.52
C GLU A 9 11.14 -17.28 6.80
N GLN A 10 12.07 -17.69 7.66
CA GLN A 10 11.75 -18.31 8.94
C GLN A 10 10.92 -17.39 9.83
N LEU A 11 11.36 -16.13 10.01
CA LEU A 11 10.66 -15.16 10.85
C LEU A 11 9.25 -14.85 10.31
N ILE A 12 9.11 -14.72 8.99
CA ILE A 12 7.80 -14.55 8.35
C ILE A 12 6.89 -15.74 8.67
N LEU A 13 7.39 -16.97 8.55
CA LEU A 13 6.60 -18.18 8.82
C LEU A 13 6.21 -18.28 10.30
N ASP A 14 7.14 -18.00 11.22
CA ASP A 14 6.89 -18.06 12.66
C ASP A 14 5.80 -17.06 13.07
N VAL A 15 5.92 -15.79 12.65
CA VAL A 15 4.90 -14.76 12.92
C VAL A 15 3.57 -15.12 12.25
N TRP A 16 3.62 -15.68 11.05
CA TRP A 16 2.41 -16.01 10.30
C TRP A 16 1.66 -17.20 10.91
N ASP A 17 2.35 -18.24 11.38
CA ASP A 17 1.75 -19.37 12.09
C ASP A 17 1.21 -18.97 13.47
N GLU A 18 1.94 -18.14 14.21
CA GLU A 18 1.58 -17.79 15.59
C GLU A 18 0.41 -16.80 15.69
N TYR A 19 0.41 -15.75 14.84
CA TYR A 19 -0.52 -14.62 14.98
C TYR A 19 -1.50 -14.44 13.81
N PHE A 20 -1.16 -14.90 12.60
CA PHE A 20 -1.94 -14.62 11.37
C PHE A 20 -2.58 -15.87 10.75
N PHE A 21 -2.57 -16.99 11.49
CA PHE A 21 -3.30 -18.23 11.20
C PHE A 21 -3.09 -18.76 9.77
N PHE A 22 -1.82 -18.85 9.33
CA PHE A 22 -1.38 -19.33 8.02
C PHE A 22 -2.31 -20.35 7.36
N LYS A 23 -2.54 -21.48 8.05
CA LYS A 23 -3.30 -22.63 7.52
C LYS A 23 -4.73 -22.29 7.13
N GLN A 24 -5.31 -21.29 7.78
CA GLN A 24 -6.70 -20.89 7.55
C GLN A 24 -6.83 -19.90 6.39
N VAL A 25 -5.79 -19.13 6.09
CA VAL A 25 -5.83 -18.05 5.09
C VAL A 25 -5.14 -18.40 3.78
N GLU A 26 -4.23 -19.38 3.77
CA GLU A 26 -3.43 -19.72 2.60
C GLU A 26 -4.30 -20.13 1.40
N GLU A 27 -5.32 -20.96 1.63
CA GLU A 27 -6.19 -21.49 0.57
C GLU A 27 -7.26 -20.49 0.10
N TYR A 28 -7.53 -19.42 0.86
CA TYR A 28 -8.65 -18.50 0.64
C TYR A 28 -8.19 -17.07 0.37
N ASN A 29 -7.19 -16.93 -0.51
CA ASN A 29 -6.64 -15.63 -0.87
C ASN A 29 -7.66 -14.72 -1.57
N HIS A 30 -7.86 -13.52 -1.01
CA HIS A 30 -8.64 -12.44 -1.62
C HIS A 30 -7.74 -11.31 -2.10
N SER A 31 -8.25 -10.44 -2.97
CA SER A 31 -7.46 -9.31 -3.48
C SER A 31 -7.35 -8.13 -2.51
N ASN A 32 -8.26 -7.99 -1.56
CA ASN A 32 -8.26 -6.91 -0.57
C ASN A 32 -9.00 -7.34 0.70
N VAL A 33 -8.68 -6.75 1.85
CA VAL A 33 -9.34 -7.10 3.13
C VAL A 33 -10.86 -6.87 3.09
N ASN A 34 -11.33 -5.86 2.34
CA ASN A 34 -12.75 -5.55 2.19
C ASN A 34 -13.47 -6.42 1.15
N SER A 35 -12.81 -7.42 0.54
CA SER A 35 -13.45 -8.26 -0.49
C SER A 35 -14.66 -9.04 0.04
N LEU A 36 -14.72 -9.23 1.37
CA LEU A 36 -15.78 -9.96 2.06
C LEU A 36 -16.64 -9.04 2.95
N GLU A 37 -16.57 -7.72 2.77
CA GLU A 37 -17.26 -6.74 3.61
C GLU A 37 -18.78 -7.02 3.71
N LYS A 38 -19.41 -7.49 2.64
CA LYS A 38 -20.84 -7.85 2.63
C LYS A 38 -21.23 -9.00 3.58
N TYR A 39 -20.26 -9.79 4.04
CA TYR A 39 -20.47 -10.89 4.98
C TYR A 39 -20.12 -10.51 6.43
N ASP A 40 -19.43 -9.39 6.65
CA ASP A 40 -19.10 -8.91 7.99
C ASP A 40 -20.30 -8.12 8.55
N ASP A 41 -20.84 -8.61 9.67
CA ASP A 41 -21.95 -7.96 10.38
C ASP A 41 -21.49 -6.97 11.45
N GLY A 42 -20.18 -6.75 11.59
CA GLY A 42 -19.60 -5.80 12.54
C GLY A 42 -19.58 -6.30 13.99
N ALA A 43 -19.81 -7.60 14.23
CA ALA A 43 -19.74 -8.17 15.58
C ALA A 43 -18.40 -7.88 16.28
N GLU A 44 -18.42 -7.68 17.60
CA GLU A 44 -17.20 -7.54 18.39
C GLU A 44 -16.40 -8.86 18.36
N LEU A 45 -15.07 -8.77 18.23
CA LEU A 45 -14.20 -9.94 18.05
C LEU A 45 -13.35 -10.27 19.29
N SER A 46 -13.62 -9.64 20.44
CA SER A 46 -12.86 -9.86 21.69
C SER A 46 -12.90 -11.33 22.16
N ASP A 47 -14.05 -11.99 22.02
CA ASP A 47 -14.25 -13.41 22.36
C ASP A 47 -14.19 -14.36 21.15
N TYR A 48 -13.80 -13.87 19.96
CA TYR A 48 -13.80 -14.67 18.74
C TYR A 48 -12.56 -15.57 18.62
N GLU A 49 -12.76 -16.88 18.71
CA GLU A 49 -11.69 -17.86 18.55
C GLU A 49 -11.34 -18.12 17.09
N CYS A 50 -10.40 -17.33 16.54
CA CYS A 50 -9.91 -17.51 15.18
C CYS A 50 -9.33 -18.92 14.93
N LYS A 51 -8.59 -19.50 15.90
CA LYS A 51 -7.89 -20.80 15.78
C LYS A 51 -8.84 -21.99 15.54
N GLY A 52 -10.10 -21.90 15.94
CA GLY A 52 -11.09 -22.98 15.80
C GLY A 52 -11.68 -23.13 14.41
N ASN A 53 -11.45 -22.15 13.51
CA ASN A 53 -12.07 -22.15 12.19
C ASN A 53 -11.47 -23.24 11.29
N SER A 54 -12.34 -24.13 10.80
CA SER A 54 -12.06 -25.07 9.72
C SER A 54 -12.92 -24.71 8.53
N PHE A 55 -12.28 -24.18 7.49
CA PHE A 55 -12.93 -23.85 6.23
C PHE A 55 -12.89 -25.07 5.30
N LYS A 56 -14.03 -25.43 4.71
CA LYS A 56 -14.11 -26.47 3.67
C LYS A 56 -14.74 -25.87 2.42
N ALA A 57 -14.07 -26.00 1.29
CA ALA A 57 -14.63 -25.58 0.02
C ALA A 57 -15.78 -26.51 -0.42
N PRO A 58 -16.85 -25.98 -1.05
CA PRO A 58 -17.14 -24.56 -1.26
C PRO A 58 -17.54 -23.86 0.04
N LEU A 59 -17.10 -22.60 0.22
CA LEU A 59 -17.48 -21.82 1.40
C LEU A 59 -18.94 -21.38 1.31
N ASP A 60 -19.72 -21.72 2.34
CA ASP A 60 -21.06 -21.16 2.57
C ASP A 60 -20.97 -19.76 3.22
N ASP A 61 -22.12 -19.09 3.37
CA ASP A 61 -22.20 -17.75 3.94
C ASP A 61 -21.66 -17.67 5.38
N ASP A 62 -21.78 -18.76 6.16
CA ASP A 62 -21.24 -18.82 7.52
C ASP A 62 -19.70 -18.83 7.52
N ASN A 63 -19.10 -19.62 6.64
CA ASN A 63 -17.65 -19.64 6.45
C ASN A 63 -17.12 -18.32 5.86
N LEU A 64 -17.88 -17.70 4.95
CA LEU A 64 -17.52 -16.38 4.40
C LEU A 64 -17.57 -15.28 5.47
N ARG A 65 -18.53 -15.34 6.40
CA ARG A 65 -18.59 -14.45 7.58
C ARG A 65 -17.43 -14.69 8.55
N LYS A 66 -17.09 -15.95 8.83
CA LYS A 66 -15.90 -16.28 9.65
C LYS A 66 -14.60 -15.78 9.04
N LEU A 67 -14.48 -15.85 7.71
CA LEU A 67 -13.32 -15.35 6.97
C LEU A 67 -13.27 -13.81 6.94
N SER A 68 -14.42 -13.12 6.87
CA SER A 68 -14.44 -11.66 6.99
C SER A 68 -14.03 -11.19 8.38
N TYR A 69 -14.48 -11.88 9.45
CA TYR A 69 -14.00 -11.62 10.81
C TYR A 69 -12.48 -11.81 10.93
N LEU A 70 -11.93 -12.84 10.29
CA LEU A 70 -10.50 -13.08 10.27
C LEU A 70 -9.74 -11.93 9.58
N HIS A 71 -10.24 -11.43 8.44
CA HIS A 71 -9.65 -10.25 7.78
C HIS A 71 -9.70 -8.99 8.65
N ARG A 72 -10.81 -8.75 9.35
CA ARG A 72 -10.96 -7.61 10.27
C ARG A 72 -10.05 -7.73 11.49
N TYR A 73 -9.94 -8.93 12.06
CA TYR A 73 -8.99 -9.22 13.14
C TYR A 73 -7.55 -8.97 12.72
N ILE A 74 -7.14 -9.46 11.54
CA ILE A 74 -5.80 -9.24 10.99
C ILE A 74 -5.54 -7.74 10.73
N SER A 75 -6.54 -7.01 10.25
CA SER A 75 -6.44 -5.56 10.06
C SER A 75 -6.23 -4.83 11.40
N HIS A 76 -6.92 -5.27 12.46
CA HIS A 76 -6.72 -4.74 13.80
C HIS A 76 -5.31 -5.01 14.35
N LEU A 77 -4.79 -6.24 14.19
CA LEU A 77 -3.41 -6.57 14.57
C LEU A 77 -2.40 -5.73 13.79
N TYR A 78 -2.66 -5.48 12.51
CA TYR A 78 -1.82 -4.63 11.67
C TYR A 78 -1.74 -3.19 12.19
N ASP A 79 -2.88 -2.63 12.59
CA ASP A 79 -2.96 -1.26 13.09
C ASP A 79 -2.28 -1.10 14.47
N GLN A 80 -2.30 -2.15 15.30
CA GLN A 80 -1.54 -2.16 16.58
C GLN A 80 -0.01 -2.17 16.36
N GLY A 81 0.45 -2.66 15.21
CA GLY A 81 1.86 -2.77 14.87
C GLY A 81 2.51 -4.02 15.46
N LEU A 82 3.72 -4.34 14.97
CA LEU A 82 4.39 -5.58 15.32
C LEU A 82 4.90 -5.62 16.78
N GLU A 83 5.18 -4.45 17.37
CA GLU A 83 5.69 -4.34 18.75
C GLU A 83 4.70 -4.82 19.81
N SER A 84 3.39 -4.80 19.53
CA SER A 84 2.39 -5.34 20.45
C SER A 84 2.31 -6.87 20.41
N LEU A 85 2.86 -7.50 19.37
CA LEU A 85 2.74 -8.94 19.13
C LEU A 85 3.97 -9.71 19.65
N LEU A 86 5.16 -9.12 19.50
CA LEU A 86 6.42 -9.79 19.74
C LEU A 86 6.90 -9.68 21.20
N SER A 87 7.56 -10.74 21.69
CA SER A 87 8.38 -10.66 22.90
C SER A 87 9.55 -9.68 22.72
N PRO A 88 10.13 -9.14 23.80
CA PRO A 88 11.32 -8.28 23.72
C PRO A 88 12.49 -8.94 22.96
N GLU A 89 12.66 -10.26 23.11
CA GLU A 89 13.68 -11.03 22.42
C GLU A 89 13.39 -11.15 20.92
N GLN A 90 12.15 -11.47 20.55
CA GLN A 90 11.71 -11.53 19.15
C GLN A 90 11.83 -10.15 18.47
N ALA A 91 11.43 -9.08 19.16
CA ALA A 91 11.54 -7.71 18.65
C ALA A 91 13.00 -7.32 18.39
N LYS A 92 13.92 -7.73 19.28
CA LYS A 92 15.36 -7.51 19.08
C LYS A 92 15.89 -8.30 17.88
N GLU A 93 15.59 -9.59 17.78
CA GLU A 93 16.04 -10.41 16.63
C GLU A 93 15.55 -9.84 15.30
N TRP A 94 14.30 -9.38 15.27
CA TRP A 94 13.72 -8.71 14.11
C TRP A 94 14.45 -7.40 13.78
N SER A 95 14.73 -6.56 14.77
CA SER A 95 15.47 -5.31 14.54
C SER A 95 16.87 -5.57 14.00
N ASP A 96 17.60 -6.51 14.60
CA ASP A 96 18.94 -6.91 14.16
C ASP A 96 18.91 -7.43 12.70
N LEU A 97 17.88 -8.21 12.33
CA LEU A 97 17.71 -8.69 10.96
C LEU A 97 17.37 -7.57 9.98
N TYR A 98 16.51 -6.63 10.37
CA TYR A 98 16.17 -5.47 9.55
C TYR A 98 17.41 -4.62 9.28
N GLU A 99 18.19 -4.29 10.31
CA GLU A 99 19.42 -3.50 10.20
C GLU A 99 20.48 -4.19 9.35
N ALA A 100 20.71 -5.49 9.57
CA ALA A 100 21.63 -6.27 8.76
C ALA A 100 21.20 -6.36 7.28
N THR A 101 19.89 -6.37 7.03
CA THR A 101 19.35 -6.37 5.66
C THR A 101 19.51 -5.02 5.01
N ASP A 102 19.16 -3.93 5.72
CA ASP A 102 19.28 -2.57 5.18
C ASP A 102 20.74 -2.25 4.83
N ALA A 103 21.67 -2.62 5.72
CA ALA A 103 23.11 -2.50 5.48
C ALA A 103 23.58 -3.35 4.28
N PHE A 104 23.05 -4.56 4.12
CA PHE A 104 23.36 -5.40 2.96
C PHE A 104 22.81 -4.83 1.64
N THR A 105 21.74 -4.04 1.70
CA THR A 105 21.07 -3.41 0.55
C THR A 105 21.43 -1.93 0.39
N ASP A 106 22.55 -1.48 0.93
CA ASP A 106 23.03 -0.09 0.85
C ASP A 106 21.97 0.97 1.25
N GLY A 107 21.16 0.64 2.25
CA GLY A 107 20.12 1.53 2.78
C GLY A 107 18.81 1.54 1.99
N TRP A 108 18.56 0.55 1.14
CA TRP A 108 17.32 0.49 0.34
C TRP A 108 16.03 0.57 1.17
N LEU A 109 15.96 -0.15 2.30
CA LEU A 109 14.76 -0.21 3.14
C LEU A 109 14.53 1.15 3.81
N SER A 110 15.57 1.73 4.42
CA SER A 110 15.49 3.04 5.05
C SER A 110 15.19 4.16 4.04
N ALA A 111 15.79 4.10 2.85
CA ALA A 111 15.51 5.06 1.78
C ALA A 111 14.05 5.01 1.31
N GLY A 112 13.52 3.79 1.08
CA GLY A 112 12.12 3.60 0.71
C GLY A 112 11.17 4.13 1.78
N ARG A 113 11.45 3.84 3.05
CA ARG A 113 10.68 4.37 4.18
C ARG A 113 10.74 5.90 4.26
N HIS A 114 11.93 6.49 4.16
CA HIS A 114 12.08 7.95 4.18
C HIS A 114 11.26 8.61 3.08
N LYS A 115 11.13 8.00 1.89
CA LYS A 115 10.28 8.53 0.83
C LYS A 115 8.79 8.42 1.12
N LEU A 116 8.34 7.36 1.78
CA LEU A 116 6.96 7.26 2.25
C LEU A 116 6.66 8.28 3.36
N GLU A 117 7.61 8.50 4.28
CA GLU A 117 7.53 9.50 5.35
C GLU A 117 7.48 10.93 4.80
N GLU A 118 8.27 11.22 3.77
CA GLU A 118 8.26 12.51 3.06
C GLU A 118 6.88 12.80 2.45
N LEU A 119 6.29 11.81 1.75
CA LEU A 119 4.93 11.93 1.17
C LEU A 119 3.86 12.15 2.25
N GLN A 120 3.95 11.47 3.39
CA GLN A 120 3.02 11.67 4.50
C GLN A 120 3.16 13.03 5.16
N ARG A 121 4.39 13.51 5.40
CA ARG A 121 4.62 14.84 5.97
C ARG A 121 4.08 15.94 5.07
N MET A 122 4.26 15.80 3.76
CA MET A 122 3.65 16.73 2.80
C MET A 122 2.13 16.77 2.97
N ASN A 123 1.46 15.62 3.11
CA ASN A 123 0.02 15.55 3.33
C ASN A 123 -0.43 16.24 4.63
N GLN A 124 0.33 16.09 5.72
CA GLN A 124 0.00 16.70 7.02
C GLN A 124 0.15 18.22 7.02
N LEU A 125 1.21 18.76 6.41
CA LEU A 125 1.42 20.20 6.28
C LEU A 125 0.32 20.83 5.42
N ALA A 126 -0.07 20.12 4.37
CA ALA A 126 -1.13 20.53 3.47
C ALA A 126 -2.46 20.74 4.24
N LEU A 127 -2.83 19.82 5.13
CA LEU A 127 -4.04 19.93 5.95
C LEU A 127 -4.01 21.06 7.00
N GLN A 128 -2.84 21.60 7.34
CA GLN A 128 -2.70 22.69 8.31
C GLN A 128 -2.80 24.08 7.68
N ASP A 129 -2.59 24.19 6.37
CA ASP A 129 -2.63 25.46 5.62
C ASP A 129 -4.04 25.82 5.08
N GLU A 130 -5.08 25.06 5.45
CA GLU A 130 -6.47 25.40 5.11
C GLU A 130 -6.83 26.80 5.67
N PRO A 131 -7.12 27.80 4.82
CA PRO A 131 -7.36 29.16 5.30
C PRO A 131 -8.68 29.23 6.06
N GLN A 132 -8.62 29.63 7.34
CA GLN A 132 -9.80 30.12 8.05
C GLN A 132 -10.37 31.31 7.26
N GLU A 133 -11.62 31.21 6.81
CA GLU A 133 -12.34 32.29 6.12
C GLU A 133 -12.19 33.60 6.91
N THR A 134 -11.37 34.51 6.38
CA THR A 134 -11.36 35.91 6.78
C THR A 134 -11.68 36.73 5.55
N LEU A 135 -12.87 37.32 5.59
CA LEU A 135 -13.36 38.27 4.60
C LEU A 135 -12.45 39.50 4.58
N SER A 136 -11.60 39.67 3.55
CA SER A 136 -11.05 40.97 3.09
C SER A 136 -10.28 40.78 1.78
N GLY A 137 -10.66 41.52 0.73
CA GLY A 137 -10.02 41.45 -0.58
C GLY A 137 -8.72 42.25 -0.72
N ASP A 138 -7.90 41.90 -1.71
CA ASP A 138 -7.59 42.74 -2.89
C ASP A 138 -6.73 41.91 -3.87
N GLY A 139 -6.86 42.18 -5.17
CA GLY A 139 -6.33 41.37 -6.26
C GLY A 139 -4.82 41.49 -6.46
N SER A 140 -4.14 40.34 -6.55
CA SER A 140 -2.84 40.19 -7.22
C SER A 140 -2.68 38.70 -7.58
N GLY A 141 -2.96 38.36 -8.84
CA GLY A 141 -2.89 37.00 -9.35
C GLY A 141 -1.49 36.42 -9.29
N ARG A 142 -1.27 35.51 -8.32
CA ARG A 142 -0.49 34.29 -8.53
C ARG A 142 -1.49 33.15 -8.42
N CYS A 143 -1.73 32.46 -9.53
CA CYS A 143 -2.34 31.14 -9.51
C CYS A 143 -1.31 30.17 -8.91
N ASP A 144 -1.22 30.17 -7.58
CA ASP A 144 -0.63 29.06 -6.85
C ASP A 144 -1.79 28.09 -6.61
N ASP A 145 -1.90 27.07 -7.46
CA ASP A 145 -2.82 25.94 -7.30
C ASP A 145 -2.36 25.05 -6.11
N THR A 146 -2.18 25.65 -4.94
CA THR A 146 -1.83 24.96 -3.69
C THR A 146 -3.10 24.70 -2.90
N VAL A 147 -4.02 23.92 -3.49
CA VAL A 147 -4.98 23.18 -2.67
C VAL A 147 -4.25 21.96 -2.11
N PRO A 148 -4.20 21.79 -0.80
CA PRO A 148 -3.51 20.66 -0.17
C PRO A 148 -4.16 19.34 -0.57
N ALA A 149 -3.45 18.57 -1.42
CA ALA A 149 -3.97 17.29 -1.90
C ALA A 149 -3.87 16.23 -0.80
N ASN A 150 -5.01 15.70 -0.37
CA ASN A 150 -5.07 14.44 0.38
C ASN A 150 -4.31 13.35 -0.40
N GLN A 151 -3.10 13.02 0.04
CA GLN A 151 -2.28 11.99 -0.58
C GLN A 151 -2.58 10.62 0.03
N TYR A 152 -2.83 9.64 -0.83
CA TYR A 152 -3.09 8.26 -0.45
C TYR A 152 -1.99 7.36 -0.98
N ASN A 153 -1.47 6.48 -0.11
CA ASN A 153 -0.56 5.42 -0.51
C ASN A 153 -1.34 4.11 -0.68
N PHE A 154 -1.15 3.47 -1.84
CA PHE A 154 -1.68 2.15 -2.16
C PHE A 154 -0.54 1.19 -2.46
N LEU A 155 -0.67 -0.06 -2.00
CA LEU A 155 0.28 -1.13 -2.31
C LEU A 155 -0.41 -2.19 -3.18
N VAL A 156 0.14 -2.49 -4.35
CA VAL A 156 -0.32 -3.58 -5.21
C VAL A 156 0.83 -4.56 -5.41
N THR A 157 0.62 -5.82 -5.00
CA THR A 157 1.68 -6.84 -4.99
C THR A 157 1.21 -8.16 -5.62
N SER A 158 2.14 -8.91 -6.20
CA SER A 158 1.87 -10.25 -6.79
C SER A 158 1.80 -11.36 -5.73
N GLY A 159 2.15 -11.05 -4.48
CA GLY A 159 1.98 -11.95 -3.34
C GLY A 159 0.51 -12.14 -2.96
N THR A 160 0.23 -13.17 -2.15
CA THR A 160 -1.06 -13.35 -1.47
C THR A 160 -1.29 -12.22 -0.46
N LEU A 161 -2.56 -11.90 -0.16
CA LEU A 161 -2.94 -10.73 0.63
C LEU A 161 -2.41 -10.76 2.05
N ILE A 162 -2.78 -11.79 2.84
CA ILE A 162 -2.39 -11.86 4.25
C ILE A 162 -0.86 -11.87 4.41
N PRO A 163 -0.09 -12.66 3.64
CA PRO A 163 1.38 -12.60 3.70
C PRO A 163 1.95 -11.24 3.31
N SER A 164 1.33 -10.53 2.38
CA SER A 164 1.74 -9.19 2.01
C SER A 164 1.49 -8.19 3.14
N ILE A 165 0.37 -8.30 3.85
CA ILE A 165 0.05 -7.52 5.05
C ILE A 165 1.09 -7.80 6.15
N VAL A 166 1.39 -9.07 6.43
CA VAL A 166 2.42 -9.46 7.41
C VAL A 166 3.79 -8.90 7.01
N LYS A 167 4.19 -9.02 5.74
CA LYS A 167 5.43 -8.41 5.25
C LYS A 167 5.44 -6.89 5.47
N CYS A 168 4.34 -6.19 5.24
CA CYS A 168 4.30 -4.76 5.52
C CYS A 168 4.55 -4.45 7.01
N LEU A 169 4.06 -5.25 7.96
CA LEU A 169 4.42 -5.09 9.38
C LEU A 169 5.91 -5.34 9.61
N LEU A 170 6.40 -6.47 9.10
CA LEU A 170 7.78 -6.92 9.27
C LEU A 170 8.80 -5.97 8.62
N TYR A 171 8.44 -5.24 7.56
CA TYR A 171 9.29 -4.23 6.93
C TYR A 171 9.00 -2.81 7.43
N LYS A 172 8.26 -2.66 8.55
CA LYS A 172 7.95 -1.36 9.17
C LYS A 172 7.22 -0.41 8.21
N LEU A 173 6.33 -0.95 7.38
CA LEU A 173 5.55 -0.23 6.38
C LEU A 173 4.11 0.08 6.83
N ASN A 174 3.68 -0.44 7.97
CA ASN A 174 2.31 -0.26 8.48
C ASN A 174 1.87 1.19 8.71
N PRO A 175 2.74 2.16 9.07
CA PRO A 175 2.30 3.55 9.17
C PRO A 175 1.91 4.14 7.82
N PHE A 176 2.37 3.57 6.71
CA PHE A 176 2.24 4.16 5.36
C PHE A 176 1.08 3.60 4.55
N PHE A 177 0.62 2.39 4.86
CA PHE A 177 -0.41 1.70 4.08
C PHE A 177 -1.50 1.16 5.01
N ASN A 178 -2.68 1.77 4.98
CA ASN A 178 -3.85 1.18 5.64
C ASN A 178 -4.13 -0.22 5.04
N PRO A 179 -4.56 -1.24 5.82
CA PRO A 179 -4.90 -2.56 5.30
C PRO A 179 -5.86 -2.54 4.10
N SER A 180 -6.84 -1.64 4.12
CA SER A 180 -7.80 -1.47 3.01
C SER A 180 -7.18 -0.92 1.72
N ASN A 181 -5.95 -0.39 1.77
CA ASN A 181 -5.19 0.11 0.63
C ASN A 181 -4.11 -0.88 0.13
N ILE A 182 -4.05 -2.08 0.71
CA ILE A 182 -3.15 -3.16 0.28
C ILE A 182 -3.95 -4.13 -0.60
N PHE A 183 -3.39 -4.42 -1.78
CA PHE A 183 -4.01 -5.26 -2.79
C PHE A 183 -3.12 -6.41 -3.24
N SER A 184 -3.67 -7.63 -3.18
CA SER A 184 -3.11 -8.81 -3.83
C SER A 184 -3.62 -8.90 -5.27
N SER A 185 -2.68 -8.81 -6.20
CA SER A 185 -2.93 -8.99 -7.63
C SER A 185 -2.81 -10.46 -8.08
N ARG A 186 -2.55 -11.40 -7.17
CA ARG A 186 -2.22 -12.78 -7.50
C ARG A 186 -3.26 -13.49 -8.37
N ALA A 187 -4.54 -13.24 -8.13
CA ALA A 187 -5.64 -13.87 -8.88
C ALA A 187 -6.13 -13.03 -10.08
N VAL A 188 -5.92 -11.71 -10.06
CA VAL A 188 -6.61 -10.76 -10.96
C VAL A 188 -5.69 -9.86 -11.79
N GLY A 189 -4.39 -9.83 -11.46
CA GLY A 189 -3.39 -8.97 -12.09
C GLY A 189 -3.39 -7.51 -11.60
N LYS A 190 -2.24 -6.84 -11.73
CA LYS A 190 -2.04 -5.47 -11.21
C LYS A 190 -2.98 -4.45 -11.87
N LEU A 191 -3.24 -4.58 -13.17
CA LEU A 191 -4.17 -3.71 -13.90
C LEU A 191 -5.57 -3.71 -13.27
N GLN A 192 -6.09 -4.87 -12.86
CA GLN A 192 -7.42 -4.94 -12.27
C GLN A 192 -7.44 -4.28 -10.88
N CYS A 193 -6.41 -4.49 -10.05
CA CYS A 193 -6.27 -3.79 -8.78
C CYS A 193 -6.21 -2.27 -8.98
N CYS A 194 -5.45 -1.78 -9.97
CA CYS A 194 -5.37 -0.35 -10.28
C CYS A 194 -6.72 0.22 -10.74
N ARG A 195 -7.53 -0.54 -11.51
CA ARG A 195 -8.91 -0.14 -11.85
C ARG A 195 -9.75 0.01 -10.59
N TRP A 196 -9.77 -0.98 -9.71
CA TRP A 196 -10.53 -0.87 -8.45
C TRP A 196 -10.09 0.32 -7.59
N ILE A 197 -8.78 0.58 -7.48
CA ILE A 197 -8.25 1.76 -6.78
C ILE A 197 -8.79 3.04 -7.41
N ARG A 198 -8.72 3.17 -8.74
CA ARG A 198 -9.26 4.32 -9.47
C ARG A 198 -10.76 4.49 -9.22
N ASP A 199 -11.49 3.38 -9.25
CA ASP A 199 -12.94 3.36 -9.19
C ASP A 199 -13.46 3.77 -7.81
N ARG A 200 -12.67 3.61 -6.74
CA ARG A 200 -12.96 4.18 -5.39
C ARG A 200 -13.14 5.70 -5.38
N PHE A 201 -12.58 6.42 -6.36
CA PHE A 201 -12.63 7.87 -6.42
C PHE A 201 -13.57 8.41 -7.51
N GLN A 202 -14.28 7.54 -8.24
CA GLN A 202 -15.13 7.96 -9.37
C GLN A 202 -16.25 8.93 -8.97
N SER A 203 -16.77 8.81 -7.74
CA SER A 203 -17.81 9.69 -7.21
C SER A 203 -17.26 10.88 -6.42
N SER A 204 -15.94 11.08 -6.39
CA SER A 204 -15.29 12.20 -5.69
C SER A 204 -15.35 13.46 -6.54
N ASP A 205 -15.78 14.57 -5.97
CA ASP A 205 -15.72 15.89 -6.61
C ASP A 205 -14.28 16.31 -6.97
N ASN A 206 -13.30 15.76 -6.24
CA ASN A 206 -11.88 15.89 -6.52
C ASN A 206 -11.29 14.53 -6.90
N PHE A 207 -11.23 14.24 -8.19
CA PHE A 207 -10.61 13.02 -8.71
C PHE A 207 -9.07 13.13 -8.63
N PRO A 208 -8.39 12.22 -7.90
CA PRO A 208 -6.96 12.38 -7.65
C PRO A 208 -6.12 12.10 -8.90
N LYS A 209 -4.94 12.71 -8.94
CA LYS A 209 -3.88 12.32 -9.87
C LYS A 209 -3.20 11.05 -9.36
N PHE A 210 -3.11 10.03 -10.19
CA PHE A 210 -2.44 8.76 -9.85
C PHE A 210 -0.99 8.75 -10.32
N CYS A 211 -0.14 8.01 -9.64
CA CYS A 211 1.23 7.75 -10.08
C CYS A 211 1.60 6.33 -9.69
N ALA A 212 1.90 5.48 -10.67
CA ALA A 212 2.40 4.15 -10.41
C ALA A 212 3.92 4.21 -10.16
N LYS A 213 4.40 3.41 -9.20
CA LYS A 213 5.83 3.28 -8.87
C LYS A 213 6.15 1.80 -8.77
N GLY A 214 7.24 1.34 -9.38
CA GLY A 214 7.66 -0.05 -9.29
C GLY A 214 8.77 -0.44 -10.26
N ASP A 215 9.21 -1.69 -10.16
CA ASP A 215 10.35 -2.24 -10.90
C ASP A 215 9.92 -3.19 -12.04
N GLY A 216 8.71 -3.71 -12.00
CA GLY A 216 8.24 -4.74 -12.93
C GLY A 216 7.53 -4.21 -14.19
N PRO A 217 7.39 -5.08 -15.21
CA PRO A 217 6.62 -4.76 -16.41
C PRO A 217 5.10 -4.70 -16.15
N ASP A 218 4.58 -5.43 -15.16
CA ASP A 218 3.14 -5.54 -14.90
C ASP A 218 2.53 -4.20 -14.47
N GLU A 219 3.19 -3.50 -13.54
CA GLU A 219 2.81 -2.17 -13.06
C GLU A 219 3.03 -1.10 -14.12
N SER A 220 4.10 -1.21 -14.92
CA SER A 220 4.36 -0.31 -16.04
C SER A 220 3.25 -0.43 -17.09
N ASN A 221 2.85 -1.66 -17.41
CA ASN A 221 1.74 -1.92 -18.32
C ASN A 221 0.40 -1.42 -17.76
N ALA A 222 0.13 -1.65 -16.48
CA ALA A 222 -1.08 -1.13 -15.83
C ALA A 222 -1.15 0.40 -15.89
N ALA A 223 -0.04 1.07 -15.57
CA ALA A 223 0.07 2.53 -15.64
C ALA A 223 -0.18 3.05 -17.07
N ARG A 224 0.45 2.43 -18.07
CA ARG A 224 0.25 2.76 -19.48
C ARG A 224 -1.21 2.62 -19.92
N VAL A 225 -1.89 1.53 -19.56
CA VAL A 225 -3.29 1.30 -19.91
C VAL A 225 -4.23 2.32 -19.26
N LEU A 226 -3.91 2.78 -18.04
CA LEU A 226 -4.69 3.75 -17.30
C LEU A 226 -4.26 5.21 -17.54
N ALA A 227 -3.29 5.43 -18.43
CA ALA A 227 -2.67 6.73 -18.68
C ALA A 227 -2.12 7.39 -17.39
N TRP A 228 -1.59 6.57 -16.48
CA TRP A 228 -0.92 7.04 -15.27
C TRP A 228 0.57 7.23 -15.53
N PRO A 229 1.19 8.30 -14.99
CA PRO A 229 2.64 8.39 -14.90
C PRO A 229 3.22 7.17 -14.19
N PHE A 230 4.36 6.70 -14.70
CA PHE A 230 5.08 5.55 -14.15
C PHE A 230 6.51 5.95 -13.76
N VAL A 231 6.82 5.84 -12.47
CA VAL A 231 8.17 6.03 -11.94
C VAL A 231 8.82 4.65 -11.78
N LYS A 232 9.79 4.36 -12.64
CA LYS A 232 10.59 3.14 -12.54
C LYS A 232 11.47 3.21 -11.30
N ILE A 233 11.43 2.16 -10.49
CA ILE A 233 12.38 1.91 -9.41
C ILE A 233 13.25 0.74 -9.88
N SER A 234 14.53 0.98 -10.15
CA SER A 234 15.43 -0.04 -10.67
C SER A 234 16.00 -0.88 -9.53
N THR A 235 16.03 -2.20 -9.71
CA THR A 235 16.77 -3.13 -8.84
C THR A 235 18.20 -3.38 -9.33
N ASP A 236 18.58 -2.80 -10.47
CA ASP A 236 19.94 -2.82 -11.00
C ASP A 236 20.82 -1.86 -10.18
N PRO A 237 21.87 -2.35 -9.48
CA PRO A 237 22.76 -1.54 -8.65
C PRO A 237 23.45 -0.38 -9.39
N ASP A 238 23.57 -0.47 -10.72
CA ASP A 238 24.25 0.55 -11.54
C ASP A 238 23.28 1.54 -12.18
N ALA A 239 21.96 1.36 -11.99
CA ALA A 239 20.96 2.21 -12.62
C ALA A 239 20.73 3.54 -11.84
N PRO A 240 20.49 4.66 -12.53
CA PRO A 240 20.27 5.96 -11.89
C PRO A 240 18.91 6.08 -11.18
N TYR A 241 17.99 5.16 -11.43
CA TYR A 241 16.62 5.18 -10.89
C TYR A 241 16.40 4.20 -9.74
N GLN A 242 17.42 3.95 -8.92
CA GLN A 242 17.35 3.10 -7.74
C GLN A 242 17.13 3.91 -6.46
N LEU A 243 16.63 3.31 -5.38
CA LEU A 243 16.72 3.92 -4.05
C LEU A 243 18.13 3.68 -3.49
N PRO A 244 18.76 4.65 -2.80
CA PRO A 244 18.27 5.99 -2.41
C PRO A 244 18.38 7.10 -3.46
N ILE A 245 18.92 6.81 -4.64
CA ILE A 245 19.29 7.81 -5.67
C ILE A 245 18.07 8.55 -6.24
N LEU A 246 16.92 7.88 -6.35
CA LEU A 246 15.70 8.42 -6.91
C LEU A 246 15.26 9.70 -6.19
N SER A 247 15.35 10.82 -6.90
CA SER A 247 15.03 12.14 -6.36
C SER A 247 13.54 12.47 -6.47
N GLN A 248 13.05 13.28 -5.54
CA GLN A 248 11.69 13.83 -5.59
C GLN A 248 11.45 14.62 -6.89
N ARG A 249 12.47 15.35 -7.35
CA ARG A 249 12.45 16.07 -8.63
C ARG A 249 12.15 15.15 -9.81
N THR A 250 12.75 13.95 -9.85
CA THR A 250 12.48 12.95 -10.90
C THR A 250 11.01 12.52 -10.89
N VAL A 251 10.41 12.34 -9.71
CA VAL A 251 8.99 12.02 -9.58
C VAL A 251 8.12 13.17 -10.11
N GLU A 252 8.44 14.41 -9.76
CA GLU A 252 7.72 15.61 -10.22
C GLU A 252 7.82 15.81 -11.73
N GLU A 253 8.99 15.58 -12.33
CA GLU A 253 9.20 15.67 -13.77
C GLU A 253 8.31 14.64 -14.52
N VAL A 254 8.22 13.40 -14.03
CA VAL A 254 7.34 12.36 -14.59
C VAL A 254 5.86 12.73 -14.48
N LEU A 255 5.45 13.30 -13.34
CA LEU A 255 4.09 13.78 -13.13
C LEU A 255 3.73 14.92 -14.07
N ARG A 256 4.60 15.92 -14.23
CA ARG A 256 4.39 17.07 -15.11
C ARG A 256 4.30 16.67 -16.58
N ALA A 257 5.19 15.78 -17.03
CA ALA A 257 5.17 15.29 -18.41
C ALA A 257 3.84 14.59 -18.78
N THR A 258 3.19 13.95 -17.80
CA THR A 258 1.94 13.21 -18.05
C THR A 258 0.69 14.08 -17.89
N TYR A 259 0.64 14.90 -16.83
CA TYR A 259 -0.56 15.66 -16.46
C TYR A 259 -0.56 17.14 -16.87
N TRP A 260 0.60 17.73 -17.15
CA TRP A 260 0.73 19.19 -17.37
C TRP A 260 1.17 19.52 -18.80
N ASP A 261 2.13 18.79 -19.36
CA ASP A 261 2.64 19.06 -20.71
C ASP A 261 1.69 18.58 -21.83
N SER A 262 0.73 17.72 -21.50
CA SER A 262 -0.37 17.31 -22.38
C SER A 262 -1.40 18.43 -22.65
N GLY A 263 -1.22 19.62 -22.05
CA GLY A 263 -2.01 20.83 -22.27
C GLY A 263 -1.89 21.48 -23.66
N THR A 264 -1.01 20.98 -24.54
CA THR A 264 -1.02 21.31 -25.96
C THR A 264 -1.31 20.06 -26.79
N SER A 265 -2.57 19.91 -27.18
CA SER A 265 -3.10 18.89 -28.12
C SER A 265 -3.65 17.60 -27.49
N GLN A 266 -4.83 17.66 -26.88
CA GLN A 266 -6.05 17.03 -27.44
C GLN A 266 -7.23 17.21 -26.50
N GLN A 267 -8.35 17.58 -27.11
CA GLN A 267 -9.68 17.70 -26.51
C GLN A 267 -10.02 16.57 -25.55
N ARG A 268 -10.77 16.94 -24.49
CA ARG A 268 -11.76 16.12 -23.80
C ARG A 268 -12.27 14.98 -24.69
N ARG A 269 -11.63 13.81 -24.62
CA ARG A 269 -12.20 12.58 -25.16
C ARG A 269 -12.92 11.94 -24.01
N HIS A 270 -14.24 11.97 -24.12
CA HIS A 270 -15.15 11.08 -23.41
C HIS A 270 -14.52 9.69 -23.30
N LEU A 271 -14.30 9.24 -22.07
CA LEU A 271 -14.06 7.83 -21.78
C LEU A 271 -15.38 7.09 -22.08
N PRO A 272 -15.37 5.99 -22.85
CA PRO A 272 -16.57 5.18 -23.04
C PRO A 272 -16.93 4.50 -21.71
N ASN A 273 -18.25 4.40 -21.48
CA ASN A 273 -18.89 3.69 -20.37
C ASN A 273 -18.37 2.26 -20.18
#